data_AF-A0A7S2TX10-F1
#
_entry.id   AF-A0A7S2TX10-F1
#
_cell.length_a   1.000
_cell.length_b   1.000
_cell.length_c   1.000
_cell.angle_alpha   90.00
_cell.angle_beta   90.00
_cell.angle_gamma   90.00
#
_symmetry.space_group_name_H-M   'P 1'
#
loop_
_entity.id
_entity.type
_entity.pdbx_description
1 polymer ?
#
loop_
_entity_poly.entity_id
_entity_poly.type
_entity_poly.pdbx_seq_one_letter_code
_entity_poly.pdbx_strand_id
1 'polypeptide(L)'
;YELKMESQAGRIKVVESYMKMDWKQRLRMLEIAKDLFKNDPYVATATGAQVRLLQIQRKCEADYRTKFVDLSINATLSKLIRLGHTDRAARIRKEFAVPEKRFWHIQVQTLAEEQDWNGLSTLAASRRAPPIGYEPFIEACVANDSTPEAVKYISKLALPNEKMEWFCSIQCFGEAAEVAKEDKNVDALRYISKCAKGKPAVKRRIDTMIRELGG
;
A
#
# COMPACT_ATOMS: atom_id res chain seq x y z
N TYR A 1 2.80 -2.05 -43.57
CA TYR A 1 3.65 -3.25 -43.38
C TYR A 1 4.89 -2.90 -42.55
N GLU A 2 5.61 -1.83 -42.91
CA GLU A 2 6.79 -1.32 -42.18
C GLU A 2 6.55 -1.02 -40.69
N LEU A 3 5.45 -0.36 -40.32
CA LEU A 3 5.10 -0.10 -38.92
C LEU A 3 5.00 -1.36 -38.04
N LYS A 4 4.53 -2.48 -38.63
CA LYS A 4 4.45 -3.77 -37.92
C LYS A 4 5.83 -4.41 -37.75
N MET A 5 6.72 -4.22 -38.72
CA MET A 5 8.08 -4.74 -38.71
C MET A 5 8.97 -3.99 -37.71
N GLU A 6 8.89 -2.65 -37.64
CA GLU A 6 9.64 -1.85 -36.66
C GLU A 6 9.23 -2.20 -35.22
N SER A 7 7.92 -2.33 -34.95
CA SER A 7 7.41 -2.74 -33.63
C SER A 7 7.85 -4.16 -33.24
N GLN A 8 7.85 -5.11 -34.18
CA GLN A 8 8.35 -6.47 -33.94
C GLN A 8 9.86 -6.48 -33.65
N ALA A 9 10.65 -5.73 -34.42
CA ALA A 9 12.09 -5.58 -34.17
C ALA A 9 12.38 -4.98 -32.79
N GLY A 10 11.61 -3.96 -32.37
CA GLY A 10 11.71 -3.38 -31.03
C GLY A 10 11.46 -4.42 -29.92
N ARG A 11 10.42 -5.25 -30.07
CA ARG A 11 10.10 -6.32 -29.09
C ARG A 11 11.23 -7.35 -29.01
N ILE A 12 11.81 -7.75 -30.14
CA ILE A 12 12.96 -8.66 -30.16
C ILE A 12 14.13 -8.04 -29.41
N LYS A 13 14.43 -6.75 -29.61
CA LYS A 13 15.50 -6.05 -28.89
C LYS A 13 15.26 -5.98 -27.38
N VAL A 14 14.01 -5.80 -26.95
CA VAL A 14 13.66 -5.90 -25.53
C VAL A 14 14.00 -7.31 -25.03
N VAL A 15 13.52 -8.37 -25.67
CA VAL A 15 13.79 -9.76 -25.24
C VAL A 15 15.29 -10.07 -25.19
N GLU A 16 16.03 -9.74 -26.25
CA GLU A 16 17.49 -9.93 -26.32
C GLU A 16 18.22 -9.22 -25.17
N SER A 17 17.73 -8.04 -24.75
CA SER A 17 18.34 -7.26 -23.68
C SER A 17 18.32 -7.99 -22.33
N TYR A 18 17.31 -8.85 -22.08
CA TYR A 18 17.20 -9.64 -20.85
C TYR A 18 17.86 -11.02 -20.95
N MET A 19 18.21 -11.48 -22.17
CA MET A 19 18.94 -12.74 -22.36
C MET A 19 20.44 -12.58 -22.16
N LYS A 20 20.99 -11.38 -22.35
CA LYS A 20 22.42 -11.10 -22.19
C LYS A 20 22.73 -10.62 -20.76
N MET A 21 23.78 -11.16 -20.16
CA MET A 21 24.21 -10.83 -18.79
C MET A 21 25.00 -9.51 -18.68
N ASP A 22 25.35 -8.85 -19.79
CA ASP A 22 26.07 -7.58 -19.76
C ASP A 22 25.14 -6.37 -19.63
N TRP A 23 25.33 -5.62 -18.53
CA TRP A 23 24.57 -4.42 -18.20
C TRP A 23 24.60 -3.34 -19.30
N LYS A 24 25.80 -3.06 -19.85
CA LYS A 24 25.96 -1.99 -20.84
C LYS A 24 25.27 -2.33 -22.15
N GLN A 25 25.38 -3.58 -22.58
CA GLN A 25 24.66 -4.10 -23.74
C GLN A 25 23.15 -4.08 -23.53
N ARG A 26 22.67 -4.46 -22.33
CA ARG A 26 21.24 -4.42 -22.00
C ARG A 26 20.66 -3.02 -22.14
N LEU A 27 21.29 -2.01 -21.54
CA LEU A 27 20.85 -0.62 -21.68
C LEU A 27 20.86 -0.16 -23.15
N ARG A 28 21.94 -0.50 -23.90
CA ARG A 28 22.05 -0.14 -25.32
C ARG A 28 20.92 -0.75 -26.14
N MET A 29 20.58 -2.03 -25.91
CA MET A 29 19.51 -2.71 -26.63
C MET A 29 18.13 -2.11 -26.33
N LEU A 30 17.89 -1.69 -25.09
CA LEU A 30 16.64 -1.01 -24.72
C LEU A 30 16.53 0.39 -25.33
N GLU A 31 17.62 1.13 -25.45
CA GLU A 31 17.62 2.41 -26.19
C GLU A 31 17.32 2.20 -27.68
N ILE A 32 17.93 1.18 -28.31
CA ILE A 32 17.60 0.81 -29.70
C ILE A 32 16.12 0.41 -29.80
N ALA A 33 15.60 -0.37 -28.85
CA ALA A 33 14.20 -0.76 -28.83
C ALA A 33 13.27 0.46 -28.75
N LYS A 34 13.59 1.42 -27.88
CA LYS A 34 12.85 2.68 -27.76
C LYS A 34 12.82 3.46 -29.08
N ASP A 35 13.94 3.57 -29.78
CA ASP A 35 14.00 4.25 -31.08
C ASP A 35 13.18 3.51 -32.16
N LEU A 36 13.15 2.17 -32.11
CA LEU A 36 12.30 1.36 -32.97
C LEU A 36 10.80 1.52 -32.64
N PHE A 37 10.46 1.89 -31.40
CA PHE A 37 9.10 2.21 -30.98
C PHE A 37 8.71 3.67 -31.25
N LYS A 38 9.49 4.49 -31.98
CA LYS A 38 9.17 5.90 -32.26
C LYS A 38 7.74 6.16 -32.76
N ASN A 39 7.16 5.19 -33.48
CA ASN A 39 5.82 5.26 -34.05
C ASN A 39 4.72 4.72 -33.10
N ASP A 40 5.09 4.25 -31.92
CA ASP A 40 4.23 3.85 -30.80
C ASP A 40 4.65 4.63 -29.54
N PRO A 41 4.13 5.86 -29.35
CA PRO A 41 4.57 6.74 -28.27
C PRO A 41 4.44 6.11 -26.89
N TYR A 42 3.39 5.30 -26.66
CA TYR A 42 3.18 4.63 -25.39
C TYR A 42 4.32 3.65 -25.09
N VAL A 43 4.65 2.77 -26.03
CA VAL A 43 5.70 1.75 -25.84
C VAL A 43 7.10 2.40 -25.82
N ALA A 44 7.35 3.43 -26.61
CA ALA A 44 8.60 4.19 -26.56
C ALA A 44 8.79 4.87 -25.20
N THR A 45 7.75 5.55 -24.68
CA THR A 45 7.79 6.15 -23.34
C THR A 45 8.00 5.10 -22.25
N ALA A 46 7.29 3.97 -22.30
CA ALA A 46 7.45 2.89 -21.34
C ALA A 46 8.86 2.29 -21.36
N THR A 47 9.44 2.11 -22.56
CA THR A 47 10.81 1.59 -22.73
C THR A 47 11.83 2.58 -22.21
N GLY A 48 11.67 3.88 -22.50
CA GLY A 48 12.51 4.94 -21.94
C GLY A 48 12.43 5.01 -20.40
N ALA A 49 11.23 4.88 -19.83
CA ALA A 49 11.05 4.79 -18.39
C ALA A 49 11.76 3.57 -17.80
N GLN A 50 11.71 2.41 -18.47
CA GLN A 50 12.42 1.21 -18.03
C GLN A 50 13.94 1.38 -18.05
N VAL A 51 14.51 1.99 -19.11
CA VAL A 51 15.94 2.34 -19.16
C VAL A 51 16.31 3.22 -17.98
N ARG A 52 15.48 4.24 -17.71
CA ARG A 52 15.72 5.17 -16.61
C ARG A 52 15.65 4.48 -15.25
N LEU A 53 14.67 3.60 -15.04
CA LEU A 53 14.50 2.85 -13.79
C LEU A 53 15.72 1.98 -13.51
N LEU A 54 16.20 1.25 -14.53
CA LEU A 54 17.41 0.44 -14.44
C LEU A 54 18.60 1.30 -14.00
N GLN A 55 18.84 2.44 -14.64
CA GLN A 55 19.95 3.33 -14.25
C GLN A 55 19.86 3.79 -12.79
N ILE A 56 18.66 4.13 -12.31
CA ILE A 56 18.44 4.50 -10.90
C ILE A 56 18.71 3.33 -9.97
N GLN A 57 18.19 2.15 -10.30
CA GLN A 57 18.40 0.93 -9.53
C GLN A 57 19.89 0.61 -9.41
N ARG A 58 20.65 0.70 -10.51
CA ARG A 58 22.10 0.47 -10.49
C ARG A 58 22.84 1.42 -9.57
N LYS A 59 22.44 2.70 -9.52
CA LYS A 59 22.97 3.65 -8.55
C LYS A 59 22.59 3.27 -7.11
N CYS A 60 21.34 2.87 -6.87
CA CYS A 60 20.91 2.37 -5.57
C CYS A 60 21.70 1.13 -5.12
N GLU A 61 22.05 0.20 -6.03
CA GLU A 61 22.90 -0.95 -5.70
C GLU A 61 24.29 -0.53 -5.22
N ALA A 62 24.88 0.47 -5.87
CA ALA A 62 26.18 1.01 -5.48
C ALA A 62 26.11 1.75 -4.13
N ASP A 63 25.09 2.59 -3.95
CA ASP A 63 24.91 3.42 -2.76
C ASP A 63 24.59 2.57 -1.52
N TYR A 64 23.74 1.55 -1.67
CA TYR A 64 23.16 0.81 -0.55
C TYR A 64 23.64 -0.64 -0.43
N ARG A 65 24.55 -1.07 -1.31
CA ARG A 65 25.15 -2.42 -1.31
C ARG A 65 24.13 -3.57 -1.26
N THR A 66 22.99 -3.40 -1.92
CA THR A 66 21.91 -4.40 -2.00
C THR A 66 21.30 -4.42 -3.40
N LYS A 67 20.71 -5.56 -3.80
CA LYS A 67 20.16 -5.74 -5.16
C LYS A 67 18.92 -4.87 -5.40
N PHE A 68 18.88 -4.15 -6.51
CA PHE A 68 17.74 -3.32 -6.92
C PHE A 68 17.36 -3.52 -8.37
N VAL A 69 18.31 -3.92 -9.20
CA VAL A 69 18.07 -4.12 -10.64
C VAL A 69 16.96 -5.15 -10.82
N ASP A 70 16.08 -4.90 -11.80
CA ASP A 70 14.94 -5.73 -12.17
C ASP A 70 13.73 -5.69 -11.24
N LEU A 71 13.78 -4.89 -10.17
CA LEU A 71 12.57 -4.59 -9.41
C LEU A 71 11.60 -3.75 -10.25
N SER A 72 10.30 -3.93 -10.02
CA SER A 72 9.30 -2.98 -10.54
C SER A 72 9.48 -1.61 -9.86
N ILE A 73 8.85 -0.57 -10.41
CA ILE A 73 8.82 0.75 -9.74
C ILE A 73 8.25 0.64 -8.32
N ASN A 74 7.16 -0.12 -8.13
CA ASN A 74 6.55 -0.32 -6.82
C ASN A 74 7.51 -1.03 -5.85
N ALA A 75 8.14 -2.12 -6.29
CA ALA A 75 9.09 -2.86 -5.46
C ALA A 75 10.36 -2.05 -5.16
N THR A 76 10.80 -1.20 -6.08
CA THR A 76 11.92 -0.26 -5.86
C THR A 76 11.57 0.77 -4.79
N LEU A 77 10.39 1.37 -4.87
CA LEU A 77 9.90 2.34 -3.87
C LEU A 77 9.73 1.69 -2.50
N SER A 78 9.08 0.53 -2.44
CA SER A 78 8.92 -0.26 -1.20
C SER A 78 10.29 -0.57 -0.58
N LYS A 79 11.23 -1.11 -1.36
CA LYS A 79 12.57 -1.42 -0.86
C LYS A 79 13.32 -0.19 -0.32
N LEU A 80 13.21 0.97 -0.98
CA LEU A 80 13.80 2.21 -0.46
C LEU A 80 13.17 2.64 0.86
N ILE A 81 11.87 2.47 1.03
CA ILE A 81 11.16 2.77 2.28
C ILE A 81 11.65 1.84 3.40
N ARG A 82 11.80 0.53 3.14
CA ARG A 82 12.34 -0.46 4.10
C ARG A 82 13.76 -0.11 4.56
N LEU A 83 14.57 0.47 3.67
CA LEU A 83 15.92 0.94 4.00
C LEU A 83 15.94 2.33 4.70
N GLY A 84 14.78 2.92 4.98
CA GLY A 84 14.67 4.25 5.59
C GLY A 84 14.92 5.43 4.63
N HIS A 85 15.03 5.19 3.32
CA HIS A 85 15.29 6.20 2.30
C HIS A 85 14.01 6.77 1.67
N THR A 86 13.06 7.18 2.51
CA THR A 86 11.73 7.69 2.13
C THR A 86 11.78 8.92 1.23
N ASP A 87 12.70 9.85 1.46
CA ASP A 87 12.88 11.05 0.61
C ASP A 87 13.31 10.70 -0.81
N ARG A 88 14.19 9.71 -0.96
CA ARG A 88 14.62 9.22 -2.28
C ARG A 88 13.47 8.52 -2.99
N ALA A 89 12.69 7.71 -2.27
CA ALA A 89 11.47 7.11 -2.79
C ALA A 89 10.48 8.19 -3.28
N ALA A 90 10.27 9.26 -2.52
CA ALA A 90 9.39 10.36 -2.90
C ALA A 90 9.87 11.13 -4.15
N ARG A 91 11.19 11.29 -4.34
CA ARG A 91 11.77 11.86 -5.57
C ARG A 91 11.53 10.96 -6.78
N ILE A 92 11.82 9.66 -6.66
CA ILE A 92 11.60 8.68 -7.73
C ILE A 92 10.10 8.59 -8.08
N ARG A 93 9.21 8.60 -7.09
CA ARG A 93 7.75 8.66 -7.31
C ARG A 93 7.37 9.83 -8.22
N LYS A 94 7.90 11.03 -7.97
CA LYS A 94 7.64 12.21 -8.80
C LYS A 94 8.19 12.04 -10.21
N GLU A 95 9.43 11.54 -10.34
CA GLU A 95 10.09 11.30 -11.62
C GLU A 95 9.32 10.33 -12.52
N PHE A 96 8.74 9.27 -11.94
CA PHE A 96 7.93 8.28 -12.66
C PHE A 96 6.44 8.59 -12.69
N ALA A 97 6.04 9.79 -12.25
CA ALA A 97 4.64 10.22 -12.16
C ALA A 97 3.74 9.19 -11.46
N VAL A 98 4.26 8.49 -10.44
CA VAL A 98 3.49 7.49 -9.69
C VAL A 98 2.38 8.23 -8.93
N PRO A 99 1.09 7.85 -9.14
CA PRO A 99 -0.03 8.53 -8.51
C PRO A 99 0.13 8.58 -6.98
N GLU A 100 -0.23 9.71 -6.38
CA GLU A 100 -0.06 9.92 -4.95
C GLU A 100 -0.76 8.83 -4.13
N LYS A 101 -2.03 8.51 -4.42
CA LYS A 101 -2.75 7.43 -3.75
C LYS A 101 -2.02 6.09 -3.82
N ARG A 102 -1.44 5.74 -4.97
CA ARG A 102 -0.65 4.50 -5.12
C ARG A 102 0.58 4.50 -4.22
N PHE A 103 1.27 5.64 -4.12
CA PHE A 103 2.42 5.75 -3.23
C PHE A 103 2.04 5.60 -1.76
N TRP A 104 0.92 6.17 -1.33
CA TRP A 104 0.39 5.96 0.01
C TRP A 104 0.12 4.48 0.31
N HIS A 105 -0.52 3.76 -0.61
CA HIS A 105 -0.70 2.30 -0.44
C HIS A 105 0.64 1.56 -0.33
N ILE A 106 1.63 1.88 -1.17
CA ILE A 106 2.97 1.28 -1.10
C ILE A 106 3.60 1.55 0.28
N GLN A 107 3.51 2.78 0.79
CA GLN A 107 4.07 3.14 2.09
C GLN A 107 3.39 2.37 3.23
N VAL A 108 2.05 2.34 3.24
CA VAL A 108 1.27 1.64 4.27
C VAL A 108 1.59 0.15 4.29
N GLN A 109 1.54 -0.51 3.12
CA GLN A 109 1.85 -1.93 3.01
C GLN A 109 3.28 -2.22 3.45
N THR A 110 4.24 -1.42 2.98
CA THR A 110 5.66 -1.62 3.32
C THR A 110 5.92 -1.45 4.81
N LEU A 111 5.38 -0.41 5.44
CA LEU A 111 5.59 -0.16 6.88
C LEU A 111 4.92 -1.22 7.73
N ALA A 112 3.73 -1.70 7.34
CA ALA A 112 3.04 -2.77 8.06
C ALA A 112 3.77 -4.13 7.95
N GLU A 113 4.28 -4.47 6.75
CA GLU A 113 5.07 -5.69 6.54
C GLU A 113 6.36 -5.71 7.36
N GLU A 114 7.02 -4.55 7.51
CA GLU A 114 8.20 -4.39 8.37
C GLU A 114 7.84 -4.23 9.87
N GLN A 115 6.55 -4.25 10.20
CA GLN A 115 6.01 -3.98 11.55
C GLN A 115 6.49 -2.65 12.15
N ASP A 116 6.82 -1.68 11.29
CA ASP A 116 7.18 -0.32 11.70
C ASP A 116 5.92 0.50 11.99
N TRP A 117 5.26 0.16 13.10
CA TRP A 117 4.04 0.83 13.56
C TRP A 117 4.27 2.30 13.91
N ASN A 118 5.49 2.65 14.32
CA ASN A 118 5.88 4.03 14.56
C ASN A 118 5.90 4.83 13.26
N GLY A 119 6.58 4.30 12.22
CA GLY A 119 6.59 4.89 10.89
C GLY A 119 5.18 4.99 10.29
N LEU A 120 4.35 3.97 10.48
CA LEU A 120 2.95 3.96 10.04
C LEU A 120 2.12 5.07 10.73
N SER A 121 2.29 5.24 12.04
CA SER A 121 1.64 6.30 12.80
C SER A 121 2.12 7.70 12.37
N THR A 122 3.42 7.88 12.14
CA THR A 122 3.97 9.12 11.59
C THR A 122 3.42 9.42 10.20
N LEU A 123 3.30 8.41 9.33
CA LEU A 123 2.70 8.55 8.01
C LEU A 123 1.23 8.99 8.12
N ALA A 124 0.45 8.33 8.97
CA ALA A 124 -0.96 8.65 9.21
C ALA A 124 -1.15 10.07 9.76
N ALA A 125 -0.21 10.58 10.56
CA ALA A 125 -0.22 11.92 11.14
C ALA A 125 0.35 13.00 10.21
N SER A 126 1.05 12.63 9.13
CA SER A 126 1.68 13.58 8.20
C SER A 126 0.67 14.47 7.46
N ARG A 127 -0.62 14.09 7.46
CA ARG A 127 -1.73 14.87 6.93
C ARG A 127 -2.92 14.79 7.86
N ARG A 128 -3.75 15.85 7.84
CA ARG A 128 -5.03 15.87 8.56
C ARG A 128 -5.91 14.67 8.20
N ALA A 129 -5.90 14.28 6.93
CA ALA A 129 -6.55 13.07 6.43
C ALA A 129 -5.68 12.43 5.33
N PRO A 130 -5.38 11.11 5.43
CA PRO A 130 -4.70 10.40 4.36
C PRO A 130 -5.54 10.41 3.06
N PRO A 131 -4.93 10.59 1.87
CA PRO A 131 -5.66 10.57 0.59
C PRO A 131 -6.37 9.26 0.26
N ILE A 132 -6.02 8.19 0.97
CA ILE A 132 -6.58 6.84 0.83
C ILE A 132 -7.54 6.48 1.97
N GLY A 133 -7.82 7.40 2.89
CA GLY A 133 -8.58 7.11 4.12
C GLY A 133 -7.79 6.29 5.14
N TYR A 134 -8.47 5.82 6.19
CA TYR A 134 -7.88 4.98 7.23
C TYR A 134 -8.13 3.49 7.02
N GLU A 135 -9.09 3.11 6.18
CA GLU A 135 -9.40 1.70 5.87
C GLU A 135 -8.16 0.89 5.41
N PRO A 136 -7.31 1.39 4.48
CA PRO A 136 -6.11 0.65 4.09
C PRO A 136 -5.08 0.50 5.21
N PHE A 137 -5.08 1.39 6.22
CA PHE A 137 -4.22 1.25 7.39
C PHE A 137 -4.74 0.13 8.30
N ILE A 138 -6.06 0.06 8.49
CA ILE A 138 -6.71 -1.00 9.27
C ILE A 138 -6.45 -2.36 8.63
N GLU A 139 -6.72 -2.49 7.33
CA GLU A 139 -6.46 -3.72 6.56
C GLU A 139 -5.01 -4.16 6.68
N ALA A 140 -4.05 -3.23 6.54
CA ALA A 140 -2.63 -3.56 6.65
C ALA A 140 -2.24 -4.01 8.05
N CYS A 141 -2.80 -3.41 9.11
CA CYS A 141 -2.57 -3.86 10.48
C CYS A 141 -3.16 -5.25 10.75
N VAL A 142 -4.38 -5.51 10.25
CA VAL A 142 -5.05 -6.81 10.41
C VAL A 142 -4.31 -7.90 9.64
N ALA A 143 -3.85 -7.63 8.42
CA ALA A 143 -3.07 -8.57 7.61
C ALA A 143 -1.71 -8.94 8.22
N ASN A 144 -1.21 -8.14 9.16
CA ASN A 144 0.05 -8.34 9.88
C ASN A 144 -0.18 -8.61 11.38
N ASP A 145 -1.35 -9.14 11.74
CA ASP A 145 -1.73 -9.60 13.08
C ASP A 145 -1.59 -8.56 14.21
N SER A 146 -1.67 -7.28 13.88
CA SER A 146 -1.56 -6.17 14.85
C SER A 146 -2.92 -5.55 15.15
N THR A 147 -3.74 -6.27 15.92
CA THR A 147 -5.03 -5.76 16.43
C THR A 147 -4.90 -4.46 17.22
N PRO A 148 -3.92 -4.29 18.15
CA PRO A 148 -3.81 -3.05 18.93
C PRO A 148 -3.55 -1.81 18.08
N GLU A 149 -2.81 -1.97 16.98
CA GLU A 149 -2.53 -0.87 16.07
C GLU A 149 -3.75 -0.58 15.18
N ALA A 150 -4.45 -1.60 14.70
CA ALA A 150 -5.69 -1.45 13.94
C ALA A 150 -6.73 -0.61 14.69
N VAL A 151 -6.91 -0.85 15.99
CA VAL A 151 -7.83 -0.09 16.88
C VAL A 151 -7.59 1.42 16.82
N LYS A 152 -6.34 1.87 16.68
CA LYS A 152 -5.99 3.30 16.60
C LYS A 152 -6.48 3.96 15.31
N TYR A 153 -6.57 3.20 14.22
CA TYR A 153 -7.03 3.71 12.94
C TYR A 153 -8.55 3.58 12.80
N ILE A 154 -9.16 2.53 13.38
CA ILE A 154 -10.62 2.38 13.44
C ILE A 154 -11.25 3.58 14.16
N SER A 155 -10.68 4.01 15.29
CA SER A 155 -11.21 5.16 16.04
C SER A 155 -11.24 6.47 15.23
N LYS A 156 -10.40 6.58 14.18
CA LYS A 156 -10.31 7.73 13.27
C LYS A 156 -11.27 7.69 12.09
N LEU A 157 -12.02 6.60 11.89
CA LEU A 157 -13.07 6.55 10.87
C LEU A 157 -14.16 7.61 11.17
N ALA A 158 -14.87 8.06 10.14
CA ALA A 158 -15.89 9.09 10.30
C ALA A 158 -17.23 8.50 10.75
N LEU A 159 -17.61 7.35 10.19
CA LEU A 159 -18.93 6.76 10.39
C LEU A 159 -18.93 5.77 11.56
N PRO A 160 -19.84 5.91 12.54
CA PRO A 160 -19.99 4.96 13.65
C PRO A 160 -20.24 3.53 13.17
N ASN A 161 -21.06 3.34 12.13
CA ASN A 161 -21.36 2.02 11.57
C ASN A 161 -20.11 1.30 11.06
N GLU A 162 -19.26 2.00 10.28
CA GLU A 162 -18.00 1.43 9.79
C GLU A 162 -17.06 1.06 10.96
N LYS A 163 -17.00 1.90 12.01
CA LYS A 163 -16.23 1.57 13.23
C LYS A 163 -16.73 0.29 13.89
N MET A 164 -18.04 0.15 14.06
CA MET A 164 -18.65 -1.02 14.68
C MET A 164 -18.35 -2.29 13.87
N GLU A 165 -18.45 -2.23 12.54
CA GLU A 165 -18.14 -3.34 11.64
C GLU A 165 -16.67 -3.76 11.76
N TRP A 166 -15.74 -2.81 11.70
CA TRP A 166 -14.30 -3.08 11.86
C TRP A 166 -13.95 -3.61 13.26
N PHE A 167 -14.51 -3.04 14.33
CA PHE A 167 -14.27 -3.56 15.68
C PHE A 167 -14.81 -4.98 15.85
N CYS A 168 -15.94 -5.31 15.23
CA CYS A 168 -16.48 -6.66 15.23
C CYS A 168 -15.59 -7.63 14.44
N SER A 169 -15.06 -7.22 13.29
CA SER A 169 -14.21 -8.07 12.45
C SER A 169 -12.91 -8.47 13.16
N ILE A 170 -12.34 -7.57 13.97
CA ILE A 170 -11.15 -7.84 14.80
C ILE A 170 -11.47 -8.42 16.19
N GLN A 171 -12.73 -8.79 16.45
CA GLN A 171 -13.22 -9.36 17.72
C GLN A 171 -13.07 -8.45 18.97
N CYS A 172 -12.98 -7.14 18.76
CA CYS A 172 -12.99 -6.07 19.77
C CYS A 172 -14.43 -5.64 20.08
N PHE A 173 -15.23 -6.57 20.59
CA PHE A 173 -16.66 -6.32 20.85
C PHE A 173 -16.94 -5.29 21.95
N GLY A 174 -15.98 -5.04 22.84
CA GLY A 174 -16.13 -4.03 23.89
C GLY A 174 -16.12 -2.62 23.30
N GLU A 175 -15.13 -2.35 22.46
CA GLU A 175 -14.96 -1.09 21.73
C GLU A 175 -16.10 -0.88 20.73
N ALA A 176 -16.52 -1.94 20.02
CA ALA A 176 -17.69 -1.88 19.16
C ALA A 176 -18.95 -1.44 19.92
N ALA A 177 -19.14 -1.96 21.14
CA ALA A 177 -20.30 -1.66 21.96
C ALA A 177 -20.27 -0.24 22.52
N GLU A 178 -19.11 0.30 22.89
CA GLU A 178 -19.00 1.70 23.31
C GLU A 178 -19.40 2.64 22.15
N VAL A 179 -18.93 2.37 20.92
CA VAL A 179 -19.33 3.15 19.74
C VAL A 179 -20.85 3.06 19.50
N ALA A 180 -21.43 1.86 19.60
CA ALA A 180 -22.87 1.68 19.43
C ALA A 180 -23.68 2.39 20.54
N LYS A 181 -23.15 2.44 21.76
CA LYS A 181 -23.76 3.15 22.89
C LYS A 181 -23.75 4.66 22.66
N GLU A 182 -22.61 5.22 22.23
CA GLU A 182 -22.47 6.64 21.89
C GLU A 182 -23.41 7.06 20.76
N ASP A 183 -23.58 6.19 19.76
CA ASP A 183 -24.50 6.37 18.63
C ASP A 183 -25.99 6.11 19.01
N LYS A 184 -26.26 5.68 20.25
CA LYS A 184 -27.60 5.29 20.75
C LYS A 184 -28.28 4.20 19.90
N ASN A 185 -27.48 3.35 19.26
CA ASN A 185 -27.96 2.31 18.37
C ASN A 185 -28.16 0.99 19.13
N VAL A 186 -29.36 0.80 19.68
CA VAL A 186 -29.72 -0.38 20.47
C VAL A 186 -29.70 -1.66 19.62
N ASP A 187 -30.05 -1.58 18.34
CA ASP A 187 -30.05 -2.73 17.44
C ASP A 187 -28.62 -3.21 17.16
N ALA A 188 -27.69 -2.28 16.95
CA ALA A 188 -26.26 -2.61 16.84
C ALA A 188 -25.72 -3.24 18.13
N LEU A 189 -26.07 -2.72 19.31
CA LEU A 189 -25.69 -3.33 20.59
C LEU A 189 -26.22 -4.77 20.72
N ARG A 190 -27.47 -5.01 20.33
CA ARG A 190 -28.06 -6.36 20.33
C ARG A 190 -27.32 -7.29 19.36
N TYR A 191 -26.94 -6.79 18.18
CA TYR A 191 -26.14 -7.55 17.22
C TYR A 191 -24.76 -7.90 17.79
N ILE A 192 -24.03 -6.92 18.35
CA ILE A 192 -22.71 -7.10 18.95
C ILE A 192 -22.77 -8.10 20.13
N SER A 193 -23.80 -8.03 20.98
CA SER A 193 -24.03 -9.01 22.07
C SER A 193 -24.21 -10.44 21.54
N LYS A 194 -24.89 -10.61 20.39
CA LYS A 194 -25.02 -11.90 19.72
C LYS A 194 -23.71 -12.39 19.10
N CYS A 195 -22.85 -11.51 18.61
CA CYS A 195 -21.54 -11.86 18.09
C CYS A 195 -20.56 -12.24 19.21
N ALA A 196 -20.68 -11.64 20.39
CA ALA A 196 -19.84 -11.88 21.56
C ALA A 196 -20.13 -13.21 22.32
N LYS A 197 -20.78 -14.20 21.68
CA LYS A 197 -21.20 -15.48 22.31
C LYS A 197 -20.08 -16.27 23.01
N GLY A 198 -18.81 -16.01 22.69
CA GLY A 198 -17.64 -16.63 23.33
C GLY A 198 -17.01 -15.83 24.48
N LYS A 199 -17.46 -14.59 24.76
CA LYS A 199 -16.86 -13.71 25.78
C LYS A 199 -17.90 -13.27 26.81
N PRO A 200 -18.19 -14.09 27.84
CA PRO A 200 -19.32 -13.85 28.76
C PRO A 200 -19.20 -12.55 29.56
N ALA A 201 -17.98 -12.11 29.90
CA ALA A 201 -17.77 -10.84 30.58
C ALA A 201 -18.14 -9.64 29.70
N VAL A 202 -17.72 -9.66 28.43
CA VAL A 202 -18.04 -8.60 27.46
C VAL A 202 -19.54 -8.57 27.18
N LYS A 203 -20.15 -9.75 26.99
CA LYS A 203 -21.60 -9.85 26.80
C LYS A 203 -22.41 -9.25 27.94
N ARG A 204 -22.06 -9.55 29.20
CA ARG A 204 -22.73 -8.95 30.37
C ARG A 204 -22.64 -7.43 30.36
N ARG A 205 -21.48 -6.87 30.01
CA ARG A 205 -21.29 -5.42 29.90
C ARG A 205 -22.20 -4.82 28.82
N ILE A 206 -22.27 -5.45 27.64
CA ILE A 206 -23.15 -5.01 26.54
C ILE A 206 -24.63 -5.10 26.96
N ASP A 207 -25.04 -6.18 27.62
CA ASP A 207 -26.42 -6.35 28.08
C ASP A 207 -26.81 -5.28 29.11
N THR A 208 -25.89 -4.82 29.96
CA THR A 208 -26.11 -3.65 30.84
C THR A 208 -26.30 -2.37 30.03
N MET A 209 -25.47 -2.12 29.01
CA MET A 209 -25.62 -0.94 28.14
C MET A 209 -26.96 -0.91 27.39
N ILE A 210 -27.44 -2.08 26.95
CA ILE A 210 -28.76 -2.21 26.31
C ILE A 210 -29.88 -1.81 27.27
N ARG A 211 -29.78 -2.19 28.56
CA ARG A 211 -30.78 -1.81 29.57
C ARG A 211 -30.74 -0.33 29.89
N GLU A 212 -29.56 0.28 29.93
CA GLU A 212 -29.39 1.72 30.18
C GLU A 212 -30.00 2.60 29.07
N LEU A 213 -29.97 2.14 27.82
CA LEU A 213 -30.49 2.89 26.66
C LEU A 213 -31.94 2.56 26.29
N GLY A 214 -32.43 1.37 26.67
CA GLY A 214 -33.79 0.90 26.39
C GLY A 214 -34.78 1.10 27.54
N GLY A 215 -34.33 1.70 28.65
CA GLY A 215 -35.17 2.11 29.78
C GLY A 215 -35.75 3.50 29.61
#